data_AF-A0A2I0CZ15-F1
#
_entry.id   AF-A0A2I0CZ15-F1
#
_cell.length_a   1.000
_cell.length_b   1.000
_cell.length_c   1.000
_cell.angle_alpha   90.00
_cell.angle_beta   90.00
_cell.angle_gamma   90.00
#
_symmetry.space_group_name_H-M   'P 1'
#
loop_
_entity.id
_entity.type
_entity.pdbx_description
1 polymer ?
#
loop_
_entity_poly.entity_id
_entity_poly.type
_entity_poly.pdbx_seq_one_letter_code
_entity_poly.pdbx_strand_id
1 'polypeptide(L)'
;MEENIPLSFLSPGTEATVADIRGGCGMIQRLSAMGIHPKSRLTVVCSDRGPLIVSVAGTRYALSKGMAMKIFVAPVHSREIPASVDAGEPA
;
A
#
# COMPACT_ATOMS: atom_id res chain seq x y z
N MET A 1 0.19 8.74 -18.72
CA MET A 1 1.33 8.21 -17.95
C MET A 1 0.78 7.88 -16.58
N GLU A 2 0.79 6.62 -16.17
CA GLU A 2 0.42 6.26 -14.79
C GLU A 2 1.60 6.65 -13.88
N GLU A 3 1.36 7.61 -12.99
CA GLU A 3 2.37 8.08 -12.06
C GLU A 3 2.47 7.10 -10.90
N ASN A 4 3.44 6.18 -10.99
CA ASN A 4 3.71 5.24 -9.93
C ASN A 4 4.60 5.88 -8.87
N ILE A 5 4.17 5.82 -7.62
CA ILE A 5 4.91 6.34 -6.47
C ILE A 5 5.46 5.18 -5.62
N PRO A 6 6.55 5.39 -4.86
CA PRO A 6 7.01 4.42 -3.90
C PRO A 6 5.94 4.14 -2.84
N LEU A 7 5.81 2.87 -2.46
CA LEU A 7 4.87 2.41 -1.44
C LEU A 7 5.05 3.12 -0.08
N SER A 8 6.28 3.54 0.23
CA SER A 8 6.64 4.29 1.43
C SER A 8 6.03 5.70 1.51
N PHE A 9 5.49 6.23 0.42
CA PHE A 9 4.90 7.58 0.38
C PHE A 9 3.38 7.57 0.59
N LEU A 10 2.76 6.38 0.58
CA LEU A 10 1.35 6.24 0.86
C LEU A 10 1.03 6.46 2.34
N SER A 11 -0.11 7.11 2.58
CA SER A 11 -0.65 7.29 3.93
C SER A 11 -1.34 6.02 4.43
N PRO A 12 -1.45 5.82 5.76
CA PRO A 12 -2.25 4.75 6.33
C PRO A 12 -3.71 4.85 5.87
N GLY A 13 -4.34 3.70 5.62
CA GLY A 13 -5.68 3.60 5.07
C GLY A 13 -5.74 3.65 3.54
N THR A 14 -4.66 3.99 2.84
CA THR A 14 -4.65 4.01 1.38
C THR A 14 -4.53 2.61 0.78
N GLU A 15 -5.42 2.28 -0.16
CA GLU A 15 -5.33 1.10 -1.00
C GLU A 15 -4.57 1.40 -2.29
N ALA A 16 -3.71 0.49 -2.71
CA ALA A 16 -2.91 0.64 -3.92
C ALA A 16 -2.66 -0.69 -4.61
N THR A 17 -2.37 -0.62 -5.90
CA THR A 17 -1.96 -1.77 -6.72
C THR A 17 -0.48 -1.69 -7.00
N VAL A 18 0.25 -2.78 -6.78
CA VAL A 18 1.68 -2.86 -7.12
C VAL A 18 1.83 -2.80 -8.64
N ALA A 19 2.55 -1.79 -9.11
CA ALA A 19 2.85 -1.59 -10.52
C ALA A 19 4.20 -2.22 -10.90
N ASP A 20 5.22 -2.03 -10.06
CA ASP A 20 6.58 -2.50 -10.33
C ASP A 20 7.36 -2.74 -9.02
N ILE A 21 8.38 -3.60 -9.05
CA ILE A 21 9.27 -3.87 -7.91
C ILE A 21 10.71 -3.83 -8.39
N ARG A 22 11.48 -2.85 -7.90
CA ARG A 22 12.88 -2.64 -8.29
C ARG A 22 13.84 -3.19 -7.25
N GLY A 23 14.32 -4.40 -7.45
CA GLY A 23 15.28 -5.03 -6.53
C GLY A 23 15.97 -6.25 -7.12
N GLY A 24 16.89 -6.82 -6.36
CA GLY A 24 17.52 -8.09 -6.73
C GLY A 24 16.54 -9.27 -6.63
N CYS A 25 16.90 -10.38 -7.27
CA CYS A 25 16.08 -11.60 -7.35
C CYS A 25 15.57 -12.08 -5.98
N GLY A 26 16.44 -12.15 -4.95
CA GLY A 26 16.04 -12.62 -3.63
C GLY A 26 14.98 -11.74 -2.94
N MET A 27 15.00 -10.43 -3.18
CA MET A 27 13.97 -9.52 -2.67
C MET A 27 12.64 -9.74 -3.40
N ILE A 28 12.68 -9.84 -4.74
CA ILE A 28 11.49 -10.06 -5.56
C ILE A 28 10.85 -11.41 -5.21
N GLN A 29 11.63 -12.48 -5.05
CA GLN A 29 11.14 -13.79 -4.64
C GLN A 29 10.51 -13.75 -3.24
N ARG A 30 11.16 -13.08 -2.28
CA ARG A 30 10.60 -12.92 -0.92
C ARG A 30 9.28 -12.17 -0.94
N LEU A 31 9.19 -11.07 -1.69
CA LEU A 31 7.95 -10.30 -1.84
C LEU A 31 6.85 -11.14 -2.51
N SER A 32 7.19 -11.86 -3.58
CA SER A 32 6.25 -12.73 -4.29
C SER A 32 5.69 -13.85 -3.39
N ALA A 33 6.53 -14.45 -2.54
CA ALA A 33 6.10 -15.45 -1.56
C ALA A 33 5.13 -14.88 -0.48
N MET A 34 5.14 -13.57 -0.26
CA MET A 34 4.19 -12.86 0.60
C MET A 34 2.94 -12.38 -0.16
N GLY A 35 2.81 -12.73 -1.45
CA GLY A 35 1.72 -12.25 -2.31
C GLY A 35 1.91 -10.81 -2.82
N ILE A 36 3.10 -10.23 -2.64
CA ILE A 36 3.45 -8.89 -3.13
C ILE A 36 4.18 -9.02 -4.46
N HIS A 37 3.47 -8.80 -5.55
CA HIS A 37 4.00 -8.88 -6.91
C HIS A 37 3.26 -7.89 -7.81
N PRO A 38 3.75 -7.55 -9.02
CA PRO A 38 3.01 -6.70 -9.94
C PRO A 38 1.56 -7.18 -10.10
N LYS A 39 0.62 -6.23 -10.05
CA LYS A 39 -0.83 -6.38 -10.03
C LYS A 39 -1.44 -6.87 -8.71
N SER A 40 -0.65 -7.11 -7.66
CA SER A 40 -1.21 -7.39 -6.32
C SER A 40 -1.79 -6.13 -5.69
N ARG A 41 -2.96 -6.24 -5.05
CA ARG A 41 -3.54 -5.17 -4.23
C ARG A 41 -3.03 -5.25 -2.79
N LEU A 42 -2.80 -4.07 -2.21
CA LEU A 42 -2.40 -3.93 -0.82
C LEU A 42 -3.03 -2.69 -0.20
N THR A 43 -3.07 -2.67 1.12
CA THR A 43 -3.51 -1.49 1.90
C THR A 43 -2.41 -1.13 2.89
N VAL A 44 -2.08 0.15 2.98
CA VAL A 44 -1.18 0.61 4.04
C VAL A 44 -1.94 0.63 5.35
N VAL A 45 -1.45 -0.10 6.35
CA VAL A 45 -2.05 -0.18 7.69
C VAL A 45 -1.42 0.84 8.62
N CYS A 46 -0.11 1.02 8.55
CA CYS A 46 0.65 1.93 9.41
C CYS A 46 1.93 2.37 8.71
N SER A 47 2.30 3.65 8.84
CA SER A 47 3.47 4.28 8.22
C SER A 47 4.20 5.22 9.18
N ASP A 48 4.47 4.75 10.40
CA ASP A 48 5.12 5.55 11.46
C ASP A 48 6.65 5.63 11.25
N ARG A 49 7.41 6.04 12.29
CA ARG A 49 8.89 6.07 12.27
C ARG A 49 9.56 4.69 12.11
N GLY A 50 8.78 3.62 12.00
CA GLY A 50 9.23 2.23 11.97
C GLY A 50 9.04 1.55 10.60
N PRO A 51 8.93 0.21 10.57
CA PRO A 51 8.60 -0.51 9.35
C PRO A 51 7.19 -0.14 8.87
N LEU A 52 7.04 -0.07 7.55
CA LEU A 52 5.74 0.12 6.92
C LEU A 52 4.94 -1.17 7.06
N ILE A 53 3.75 -1.10 7.65
CA ILE A 53 2.86 -2.25 7.76
C ILE A 53 1.86 -2.21 6.60
N VAL A 54 1.82 -3.27 5.81
CA VAL A 54 0.85 -3.43 4.71
C VAL A 54 0.00 -4.66 4.91
N SER A 55 -1.26 -4.59 4.48
CA SER A 55 -2.18 -5.72 4.39
C SER A 55 -2.24 -6.22 2.96
N VAL A 56 -2.00 -7.51 2.75
CA VAL A 56 -2.03 -8.18 1.46
C VAL A 56 -2.84 -9.45 1.64
N ALA A 57 -3.96 -9.58 0.92
CA ALA A 57 -4.89 -10.71 1.06
C ALA A 57 -5.26 -11.04 2.54
N GLY A 58 -5.45 -10.00 3.36
CA GLY A 58 -5.79 -10.13 4.78
C GLY A 58 -4.61 -10.43 5.71
N THR A 59 -3.41 -10.63 5.18
CA THR A 59 -2.19 -10.87 5.97
C THR A 59 -1.38 -9.58 6.10
N ARG A 60 -0.91 -9.30 7.32
CA ARG A 60 -0.11 -8.09 7.60
C ARG A 60 1.38 -8.39 7.52
N TYR A 61 2.11 -7.59 6.75
CA TYR A 61 3.55 -7.69 6.58
C TYR A 61 4.23 -6.40 7.00
N ALA A 62 5.30 -6.53 7.79
CA ALA A 62 6.20 -5.43 8.10
C ALA A 62 7.29 -5.34 7.02
N LEU A 63 7.31 -4.23 6.29
CA LEU A 63 8.30 -3.94 5.27
C LEU A 63 9.26 -2.87 5.79
N SER A 64 10.56 -3.10 5.64
CA SER A 64 11.53 -2.05 5.93
C SER A 64 11.36 -0.88 4.95
N LYS A 65 11.72 0.34 5.37
CA LYS A 65 11.67 1.52 4.48
C LYS A 65 12.42 1.28 3.16
N GLY A 66 13.58 0.63 3.22
CA GLY A 66 14.37 0.31 2.02
C GLY A 66 13.67 -0.64 1.05
N MET A 67 12.84 -1.56 1.55
CA MET A 67 11.99 -2.40 0.69
C MET A 67 10.81 -1.61 0.13
N ALA A 68 10.13 -0.83 0.97
CA ALA A 68 8.97 -0.04 0.54
C ALA A 68 9.32 1.03 -0.52
N MET A 69 10.50 1.66 -0.44
CA MET A 69 10.99 2.62 -1.46
C MET A 69 11.18 2.01 -2.85
N LYS A 70 11.26 0.68 -2.95
CA LYS A 70 11.51 -0.07 -4.19
C LYS A 70 10.25 -0.68 -4.79
N ILE A 71 9.14 -0.64 -4.05
CA ILE A 71 7.85 -1.15 -4.50
C ILE A 71 7.09 0.06 -5.02
N PHE A 72 6.85 0.09 -6.32
CA PHE A 72 6.12 1.15 -6.98
C PHE A 72 4.66 0.76 -7.09
N VAL A 73 3.77 1.68 -6.73
CA VAL A 73 2.35 1.43 -6.64
C VAL A 73 1.56 2.53 -7.33
N ALA A 74 0.40 2.13 -7.86
CA ALA A 74 -0.64 3.03 -8.33
C ALA A 74 -1.73 3.10 -7.25
N PRO A 75 -1.97 4.28 -6.63
CA PRO A 75 -3.07 4.46 -5.69
C PRO A 75 -4.40 4.13 -6.37
N VAL A 76 -5.22 3.30 -5.73
CA VAL A 76 -6.58 3.08 -6.23
C VAL A 76 -7.34 4.36 -5.93
N HIS A 77 -7.74 5.09 -6.97
CA HIS A 77 -8.72 6.16 -6.79
C HIS A 77 -10.03 5.49 -6.40
N SER A 78 -10.25 5.36 -5.10
CA SER A 78 -11.59 5.15 -4.57
C SER A 78 -12.39 6.33 -5.05
N ARG A 79 -13.23 6.09 -6.06
CA ARG A 79 -14.27 7.01 -6.49
C ARG A 79 -14.96 7.47 -5.20
N GLU A 80 -14.78 8.74 -4.84
CA GLU A 80 -15.45 9.32 -3.69
C GLU A 80 -16.93 8.99 -3.83
N ILE A 81 -17.45 8.20 -2.90
CA ILE A 81 -18.86 8.32 -2.56
C ILE A 81 -18.84 9.51 -1.58
N PRO A 82 -19.33 10.70 -1.97
CA PRO A 82 -19.46 11.77 -1.00
C PRO A 82 -20.32 11.23 0.14
N ALA A 83 -19.78 11.26 1.35
CA ALA A 83 -20.50 10.92 2.56
C ALA A 83 -21.60 11.97 2.78
N SER A 84 -22.72 11.82 2.08
CA SER A 84 -24.00 12.33 2.52
C SER A 84 -24.54 11.35 3.58
N VAL A 85 -24.14 11.52 4.84
CA VAL A 85 -24.91 11.04 6.00
C VAL A 85 -24.53 11.88 7.23
N ASP A 86 -25.33 12.92 7.40
CA ASP A 86 -25.91 13.36 8.66
C ASP A 86 -25.61 12.47 9.88
N ALA A 87 -24.97 13.05 10.88
CA ALA A 87 -25.12 12.65 12.26
C ALA A 87 -25.10 13.93 13.09
N GLY A 88 -26.31 14.42 13.39
CA GLY A 88 -26.56 15.55 14.26
C GLY A 88 -25.78 15.48 15.57
N GLU A 89 -25.26 16.63 15.95
CA GLU A 89 -24.79 16.96 17.28
C GLU A 89 -25.96 16.80 18.27
N PRO A 90 -25.93 15.89 19.25
CA PRO A 90 -26.92 15.88 20.30
C PRO A 90 -26.53 16.92 21.34
N ALA A 91 -27.33 18.01 21.37
CA ALA A 91 -27.67 18.89 22.49
C ALA A 91 -26.55 19.48 23.36
#